data_AF-A0A1M7ULY7-F1
#
_entry.id   AF-A0A1M7ULY7-F1
#
_cell.length_a   1.000
_cell.length_b   1.000
_cell.length_c   1.000
_cell.angle_alpha   90.00
_cell.angle_beta   90.00
_cell.angle_gamma   90.00
#
_symmetry.space_group_name_H-M   'P 1'
#
loop_
_entity.id
_entity.type
_entity.pdbx_description
1 polymer ?
#
loop_
_entity_poly.entity_id
_entity_poly.type
_entity_poly.pdbx_seq_one_letter_code
_entity_poly.pdbx_strand_id
1 'polypeptide(L)'
;MPRFHFNSLTGDMFLPDPEGEELPNLDAARDVAEQSAREALIEAVKTGDTAPDCILVADDEGNEVATVFLKDLLDADVRFLSPTARRSRNQHR
;
A
#
# COMPACT_ATOMS: atom_id res chain seq x y z
N MET A 1 -18.93 -4.38 14.96
CA MET A 1 -17.74 -3.56 14.66
C MET A 1 -17.98 -2.94 13.29
N PRO A 2 -17.52 -1.71 13.00
CA PRO A 2 -17.69 -1.16 11.66
C PRO A 2 -16.99 -2.06 10.63
N ARG A 3 -17.65 -2.30 9.51
CA ARG A 3 -17.12 -3.07 8.39
C ARG A 3 -16.52 -2.09 7.38
N PHE A 4 -15.34 -2.42 6.89
CA PHE A 4 -14.64 -1.64 5.89
C PHE A 4 -14.35 -2.49 4.66
N HIS A 5 -14.59 -1.95 3.48
CA HIS A 5 -14.38 -2.62 2.20
C HIS A 5 -13.12 -2.07 1.52
N PHE A 6 -12.22 -2.95 1.08
CA PHE A 6 -10.92 -2.58 0.49
C PHE A 6 -10.94 -2.77 -1.03
N ASN A 7 -11.52 -1.81 -1.75
CA ASN A 7 -11.65 -1.90 -3.19
C ASN A 7 -10.32 -1.55 -3.88
N SER A 8 -9.84 -2.43 -4.75
CA SER A 8 -8.59 -2.20 -5.49
C SER A 8 -8.88 -1.53 -6.82
N LEU A 9 -8.09 -0.52 -7.20
CA LEU A 9 -8.22 0.17 -8.48
C LEU A 9 -6.90 0.07 -9.26
N THR A 10 -6.96 -0.44 -10.49
CA THR A 10 -5.83 -0.66 -11.38
C THR A 10 -6.15 -0.06 -12.75
N GLY A 11 -5.69 1.15 -13.03
CA GLY A 11 -6.06 1.90 -14.23
C GLY A 11 -7.58 2.11 -14.33
N ASP A 12 -8.20 1.48 -15.33
CA ASP A 12 -9.66 1.51 -15.54
C ASP A 12 -10.38 0.31 -14.88
N MET A 13 -9.64 -0.59 -14.23
CA MET A 13 -10.20 -1.78 -13.59
C MET A 13 -10.45 -1.51 -12.11
N PHE A 14 -11.73 -1.49 -11.73
CA PHE A 14 -12.16 -1.43 -10.33
C PHE A 14 -12.55 -2.83 -9.87
N LEU A 15 -11.88 -3.32 -8.83
CA LEU A 15 -12.15 -4.60 -8.21
C LEU A 15 -12.75 -4.36 -6.81
N PRO A 16 -14.08 -4.47 -6.67
CA PRO A 16 -14.72 -4.31 -5.38
C PRO A 16 -14.40 -5.48 -4.45
N ASP A 17 -14.26 -5.19 -3.17
CA ASP A 17 -14.14 -6.19 -2.11
C ASP A 17 -15.46 -6.25 -1.30
N PRO A 18 -16.38 -7.16 -1.65
CA PRO A 18 -17.67 -7.29 -0.97
C PRO A 18 -17.60 -8.00 0.37
N GLU A 19 -16.51 -8.71 0.70
CA GLU A 19 -16.37 -9.33 2.03
C GLU A 19 -16.08 -8.25 3.08
N GLY A 20 -15.09 -7.40 2.77
CA GLY A 20 -14.57 -6.39 3.69
C GLY A 20 -14.04 -7.01 5.00
N GLU A 21 -13.56 -6.14 5.90
CA GLU A 21 -13.06 -6.56 7.21
C GLU A 21 -13.71 -5.76 8.34
N GLU A 22 -14.03 -6.45 9.43
CA GLU A 22 -14.56 -5.81 10.63
C GLU A 22 -13.42 -5.27 11.49
N LEU A 23 -13.28 -3.94 11.51
CA LEU A 23 -12.18 -3.27 12.20
C LEU A 23 -12.70 -2.34 13.29
N PRO A 24 -11.91 -2.07 14.35
CA PRO A 24 -12.36 -1.27 15.48
C PRO A 24 -12.41 0.23 15.18
N ASN A 25 -11.58 0.73 14.25
CA ASN A 25 -11.46 2.14 13.92
C ASN A 25 -10.90 2.34 12.49
N LEU A 26 -10.96 3.58 12.02
CA LEU A 26 -10.42 3.99 10.72
C LEU A 26 -8.90 3.79 10.63
N ASP A 27 -8.16 4.01 11.73
CA ASP A 27 -6.70 3.82 11.74
C ASP A 27 -6.33 2.36 11.46
N ALA A 28 -7.02 1.38 12.07
CA ALA A 28 -6.82 -0.03 11.76
C ALA A 28 -7.20 -0.37 10.32
N ALA A 29 -8.28 0.23 9.79
CA ALA A 29 -8.63 0.08 8.37
C ALA A 29 -7.54 0.62 7.45
N ARG A 30 -6.93 1.75 7.82
CA ARG A 30 -5.81 2.33 7.08
C ARG A 30 -4.58 1.42 7.11
N ASP A 31 -4.24 0.86 8.26
CA ASP A 31 -3.11 -0.08 8.40
C ASP A 31 -3.31 -1.34 7.55
N VAL A 32 -4.53 -1.91 7.55
CA VAL A 32 -4.89 -3.06 6.70
C VAL A 32 -4.82 -2.68 5.22
N ALA A 33 -5.34 -1.52 4.82
CA ALA A 33 -5.26 -1.05 3.44
C ALA A 33 -3.82 -0.86 2.96
N GLU A 34 -2.95 -0.27 3.80
CA GLU A 34 -1.52 -0.13 3.51
C GLU A 34 -0.81 -1.49 3.39
N GLN A 35 -1.16 -2.45 4.25
CA GLN A 35 -0.63 -3.81 4.19
C GLN A 35 -1.07 -4.54 2.92
N SER A 36 -2.37 -4.51 2.59
CA SER A 36 -2.93 -5.12 1.38
C SER A 36 -2.33 -4.51 0.10
N ALA A 37 -2.16 -3.18 0.08
CA ALA A 37 -1.48 -2.48 -1.00
C ALA A 37 -0.02 -2.97 -1.17
N ARG A 38 0.73 -3.12 -0.07
CA ARG A 38 2.10 -3.64 -0.10
C ARG A 38 2.16 -5.09 -0.58
N GLU A 39 1.24 -5.93 -0.13
CA GLU A 39 1.17 -7.34 -0.56
C GLU A 39 0.82 -7.46 -2.04
N ALA A 40 -0.16 -6.70 -2.52
CA ALA A 40 -0.52 -6.65 -3.93
C ALA A 40 0.66 -6.20 -4.80
N LEU A 41 1.42 -5.19 -4.35
CA LEU A 41 2.65 -4.76 -5.03
C LEU A 41 3.70 -5.87 -5.09
N ILE A 42 3.95 -6.54 -3.97
CA ILE A 42 4.94 -7.62 -3.89
C ILE A 42 4.54 -8.79 -4.79
N GLU A 43 3.28 -9.19 -4.78
CA GLU A 43 2.76 -10.25 -5.64
C GLU A 43 2.89 -9.87 -7.11
N ALA A 44 2.46 -8.67 -7.51
CA ALA A 44 2.62 -8.16 -8.87
C ALA A 44 4.09 -8.17 -9.34
N VAL A 45 5.03 -7.75 -8.47
CA VAL A 45 6.47 -7.80 -8.78
C VAL A 45 6.98 -9.23 -8.94
N LYS A 46 6.50 -10.17 -8.12
CA LYS A 46 6.90 -11.59 -8.20
C LYS A 46 6.35 -12.28 -9.45
N THR A 47 5.09 -12.02 -9.78
CA THR A 47 4.39 -12.64 -10.92
C THR A 47 4.69 -11.95 -12.24
N GLY A 48 5.18 -10.71 -12.19
CA GLY A 48 5.35 -9.84 -13.36
C GLY A 48 4.03 -9.24 -13.85
N ASP A 49 3.02 -9.16 -12.98
CA ASP A 49 1.70 -8.59 -13.27
C ASP A 49 1.63 -7.09 -12.90
N THR A 50 0.49 -6.46 -13.17
CA THR A 50 0.24 -5.05 -12.88
C THR A 50 -0.29 -4.90 -11.45
N ALA A 51 0.45 -4.18 -10.61
CA ALA A 51 -0.01 -3.81 -9.27
C ALA A 51 -1.17 -2.80 -9.35
N PRO A 52 -2.08 -2.78 -8.36
CA PRO A 52 -3.09 -1.72 -8.26
C PRO A 52 -2.46 -0.33 -8.12
N ASP A 53 -3.15 0.71 -8.57
CA ASP A 53 -2.73 2.10 -8.36
C ASP A 53 -3.05 2.55 -6.94
N CYS A 54 -4.23 2.20 -6.44
CA CYS A 54 -4.68 2.52 -5.10
C CYS A 54 -5.67 1.50 -4.50
N ILE A 55 -5.75 1.51 -3.18
CA ILE A 55 -6.76 0.80 -2.38
C ILE A 55 -7.71 1.84 -1.80
N LEU A 56 -8.98 1.74 -2.16
CA LEU A 56 -10.08 2.57 -1.67
C LEU A 56 -10.73 1.87 -0.49
N VAL A 57 -10.75 2.54 0.65
CA VAL A 57 -11.40 2.05 1.87
C VAL A 57 -12.79 2.68 1.94
N ALA A 58 -13.83 1.86 1.82
CA ALA A 58 -15.21 2.28 2.01
C ALA A 58 -15.75 1.76 3.35
N ASP A 59 -16.68 2.48 3.97
CA ASP A 59 -17.43 1.99 5.13
C ASP A 59 -18.60 1.07 4.72
N ASP A 60 -19.32 0.55 5.71
CA ASP A 60 -20.50 -0.31 5.53
C ASP A 60 -21.65 0.37 4.76
N GLU A 61 -21.68 1.71 4.75
CA GLU A 61 -22.65 2.49 3.96
C GLU A 61 -22.19 2.70 2.51
N GLY A 62 -20.97 2.26 2.17
CA GLY A 62 -20.35 2.42 0.86
C GLY A 62 -19.72 3.80 0.64
N ASN A 63 -19.53 4.59 1.71
CA ASN A 63 -18.84 5.87 1.62
C ASN A 63 -17.33 5.65 1.68
N GLU A 64 -16.60 6.26 0.74
CA GLU A 64 -15.14 6.26 0.76
C GLU A 64 -14.62 7.08 1.94
N VAL A 65 -14.00 6.40 2.91
CA VAL A 65 -13.46 7.00 4.13
C VAL A 65 -11.95 7.21 4.05
N ALA A 66 -11.24 6.42 3.24
CA ALA A 66 -9.81 6.60 3.00
C ALA A 66 -9.38 6.06 1.62
N THR A 67 -8.25 6.57 1.13
CA THR A 67 -7.62 6.09 -0.10
C THR A 67 -6.12 5.97 0.12
N VAL A 68 -5.56 4.80 -0.17
CA VAL A 68 -4.13 4.52 -0.04
C VAL A 68 -3.54 4.30 -1.43
N PHE A 69 -2.69 5.21 -1.88
CA PHE A 69 -1.98 5.06 -3.15
C PHE A 69 -0.75 4.18 -2.95
N LEU A 70 -0.55 3.19 -3.82
CA LEU A 70 0.64 2.33 -3.74
C LEU A 70 1.94 3.14 -3.94
N LYS A 71 1.85 4.24 -4.69
CA LYS A 71 2.97 5.17 -4.87
C LYS A 71 3.44 5.82 -3.56
N ASP A 72 2.53 6.11 -2.64
CA ASP A 72 2.88 6.73 -1.36
C ASP A 72 3.69 5.76 -0.47
N LEU A 73 3.43 4.45 -0.60
CA LEU A 73 4.17 3.41 0.10
C LEU A 73 5.62 3.30 -0.40
N LEU A 74 5.84 3.50 -1.69
CA LEU A 74 7.19 3.52 -2.27
C LEU A 74 7.98 4.74 -1.77
N ASP A 75 7.36 5.92 -1.71
CA ASP A 75 8.02 7.15 -1.24
C ASP A 75 8.34 7.14 0.26
N ALA A 76 7.58 6.39 1.06
CA ALA A 76 7.83 6.22 2.50
C ALA A 76 9.10 5.39 2.78
N ASP A 77 9.35 4.35 1.98
CA ASP A 77 10.48 3.41 2.18
C ASP A 77 11.84 3.99 1.73
N VAL A 78 11.86 4.91 0.75
CA VAL A 78 13.13 5.47 0.23
C VAL A 78 13.87 6.36 1.22
N ARG A 79 13.22 6.80 2.31
CA ARG A 79 13.89 7.60 3.35
C ARG A 79 14.82 6.77 4.24
N PHE A 80 14.74 5.43 4.21
CA PHE A 80 15.60 4.54 5.00
C PHE A 80 16.77 3.93 4.21
N LEU A 81 16.74 3.98 2.88
CA LEU A 81 17.89 3.61 2.05
C LEU A 81 18.88 4.77 1.97
N SER A 82 19.61 4.97 3.07
CA SER A 82 20.82 5.77 3.07
C SER A 82 21.75 5.26 1.95
N PRO A 83 22.21 6.11 1.02
CA PRO A 83 23.20 5.69 0.06
C PRO A 83 24.46 5.35 0.83
N THR A 84 24.90 4.10 0.69
CA THR A 84 26.18 3.60 1.18
C THR A 84 27.25 4.63 0.84
N ALA A 85 27.72 5.36 1.87
CA ALA A 85 28.82 6.29 1.74
C ALA A 85 30.10 5.50 1.50
N ARG A 86 30.28 5.10 0.24
CA ARG A 86 31.49 4.60 -0.35
C ARG A 86 32.51 5.74 -0.33
N ARG A 87 33.23 5.93 0.77
CA ARG A 87 34.47 6.71 0.77
C ARG A 87 35.68 5.80 0.67
N SER A 88 36.16 5.79 -0.56
CA SER A 88 37.40 5.25 -1.08
C SER A 88 38.65 5.81 -0.36
N ARG A 89 39.64 4.92 -0.22
CA ARG A 89 41.09 5.10 -0.44
C ARG A 89 41.96 5.90 0.55
N ASN A 90 43.00 5.18 0.94
CA ASN A 90 44.41 5.57 1.08
C ASN A 90 44.79 6.38 2.30
N GLN A 91 45.14 5.66 3.38
CA GLN A 91 46.16 6.16 4.29
C GLN A 91 47.54 5.87 3.69
N HIS A 92 48.25 6.97 3.45
CA HIS A 92 49.63 7.03 3.00
C HIS A 92 50.58 6.34 3.99
N ARG A 93 51.60 5.72 3.40
CA ARG A 93 53.01 5.63 3.83
C ARG A 93 53.39 6.19 5.19
#